data_AF-A0A8T3ZWI5-F1
#
_entry.id   AF-A0A8T3ZWI5-F1
#
_cell.length_a   1.000
_cell.length_b   1.000
_cell.length_c   1.000
_cell.angle_alpha   90.00
_cell.angle_beta   90.00
_cell.angle_gamma   90.00
#
_symmetry.space_group_name_H-M   'P 1'
#
loop_
_entity.id
_entity.type
_entity.pdbx_description
1 polymer ?
#
loop_
_entity_poly.entity_id
_entity_poly.type
_entity_poly.pdbx_seq_one_letter_code
_entity_poly.pdbx_strand_id
1 'polypeptide(L)'
;MKPANLEEYKAIPFKERGQALIEIAEEFNEKPNRKTAALLKNIAVLGGIDSEQVAKAVVHVARNPKTWKLSRNILNAARGAAAPHLLGALRDSNRRKFAMNLLKEMPDQARTCAKQLHDPEISGYLIEVLASKRMARSAAIECVNLLTYKAKKANAILVLTNPAVAPHSAMACAAALRYKKKKREAKNLLAHSNIAPYAPRHLVNALGDTRAEAAIEVLNNPQVRKYAEPFMIENADKGPFAPLVCELLRSWGIEPPPLRRNKTKTD
;
A
#
# COMPACT_ATOMS: atom_id res chain seq x y z
N MET A 1 5.42 34.21 24.26
CA MET A 1 5.98 34.95 23.11
C MET A 1 6.06 33.98 21.94
N LYS A 2 5.47 34.29 20.78
CA LYS A 2 5.37 33.33 19.68
C LYS A 2 6.69 33.31 18.88
N PRO A 3 7.35 32.15 18.70
CA PRO A 3 8.63 32.12 18.02
C PRO A 3 8.45 32.31 16.50
N ALA A 4 9.24 33.20 15.92
CA ALA A 4 9.25 33.48 14.49
C ALA A 4 10.22 32.57 13.71
N ASN A 5 11.20 31.97 14.39
CA ASN A 5 12.22 31.11 13.80
C ASN A 5 12.61 29.95 14.73
N LEU A 6 13.48 29.05 14.23
CA LEU A 6 13.89 27.84 14.96
C LEU A 6 14.69 28.16 16.24
N GLU A 7 15.50 29.22 16.22
CA GLU A 7 16.35 29.58 17.37
C GLU A 7 15.51 30.17 18.50
N GLU A 8 14.53 31.03 18.17
CA GLU A 8 13.52 31.49 19.13
C GLU A 8 12.69 30.33 19.70
N TYR A 9 12.35 29.33 18.88
CA TYR A 9 11.65 28.14 19.36
C TYR A 9 12.52 27.32 20.32
N LYS A 10 13.82 27.14 20.02
CA LYS A 10 14.75 26.42 20.90
C LYS A 10 14.98 27.15 22.22
N ALA A 11 14.86 28.48 22.26
CA ALA A 11 14.95 29.27 23.48
C ALA A 11 13.77 29.02 24.44
N ILE A 12 12.64 28.48 23.96
CA ILE A 12 11.48 28.16 24.80
C ILE A 12 11.83 26.99 25.73
N PRO A 13 11.50 27.08 27.04
CA PRO A 13 11.65 25.97 27.98
C PRO A 13 11.01 24.69 27.45
N PHE A 14 11.71 23.56 27.55
CA PHE A 14 11.26 22.29 26.96
C PHE A 14 9.82 21.90 27.34
N LYS A 15 9.41 22.16 28.59
CA LYS A 15 8.05 21.89 29.09
C LYS A 15 6.95 22.71 28.40
N GLU A 16 7.29 23.86 27.84
CA GLU A 16 6.37 24.80 27.20
C GLU A 16 6.35 24.66 25.68
N ARG A 17 7.36 24.01 25.09
CA ARG A 17 7.50 23.84 23.63
C ARG A 17 6.31 23.13 22.99
N GLY A 18 5.67 22.20 23.68
CA GLY A 18 4.49 21.50 23.18
C GLY A 18 3.30 22.45 22.97
N GLN A 19 3.07 23.37 23.92
CA GLN A 19 2.01 24.37 23.80
C GLN A 19 2.33 25.39 22.71
N ALA A 20 3.57 25.86 22.64
CA ALA A 20 4.02 26.75 21.57
C ALA A 20 3.82 26.12 20.18
N LEU A 21 4.08 24.82 20.02
CA LEU A 21 3.81 24.11 18.76
C LEU A 21 2.33 24.10 18.38
N ILE A 22 1.43 23.94 19.35
CA ILE A 22 -0.01 24.00 19.09
C ILE A 22 -0.38 25.38 18.57
N GLU A 23 0.07 26.46 19.22
CA GLU A 23 -0.23 27.85 18.81
C GLU A 23 0.33 28.19 17.42
N ILE A 24 1.52 27.67 17.08
CA ILE A 24 2.11 27.82 15.74
C ILE A 24 1.26 27.04 14.72
N ALA A 25 0.84 25.82 15.05
CA ALA A 25 0.03 24.99 14.17
C ALA A 25 -1.39 25.57 13.97
N GLU A 26 -2.01 26.15 15.00
CA GLU A 26 -3.32 26.80 14.92
C GLU A 26 -3.30 27.99 13.96
N GLU A 27 -2.31 28.88 14.10
CA GLU A 27 -2.15 29.99 13.14
C GLU A 27 -1.94 29.46 11.71
N PHE A 28 -1.12 28.43 11.55
CA PHE A 28 -0.93 27.82 10.24
C PHE A 28 -2.23 27.24 9.67
N ASN A 29 -3.09 26.67 10.52
CA ASN A 29 -4.39 26.13 10.12
C ASN A 29 -5.39 27.24 9.77
N GLU A 30 -5.40 28.35 10.49
CA GLU A 30 -6.30 29.49 10.24
C GLU A 30 -5.85 30.35 9.05
N LYS A 31 -4.56 30.70 9.00
CA LYS A 31 -3.93 31.57 8.02
C LYS A 31 -2.69 30.89 7.42
N PRO A 32 -2.89 29.96 6.46
CA PRO A 32 -1.81 29.19 5.88
C PRO A 32 -0.79 30.09 5.20
N ASN A 33 0.42 30.16 5.74
CA ASN A 33 1.51 30.93 5.16
C ASN A 33 2.80 30.09 5.10
N ARG A 34 3.68 30.44 4.16
CA ARG A 34 4.91 29.68 3.91
C ARG A 34 5.93 29.78 5.05
N LYS A 35 5.95 30.89 5.80
CA LYS A 35 6.90 31.11 6.90
C LYS A 35 6.59 30.17 8.06
N THR A 36 5.34 30.12 8.51
CA THR A 36 4.89 29.22 9.58
C THR A 36 5.03 27.75 9.18
N ALA A 37 4.72 27.41 7.92
CA ALA A 37 4.95 26.06 7.40
C ALA A 37 6.43 25.66 7.38
N ALA A 38 7.32 26.59 7.01
CA ALA A 38 8.76 26.37 7.03
C ALA A 38 9.28 26.21 8.46
N LEU A 39 8.79 27.01 9.41
CA LEU A 39 9.13 26.88 10.82
C LEU A 39 8.74 25.49 11.37
N LEU A 40 7.48 25.06 11.17
CA LEU A 40 7.01 23.74 11.59
C LEU A 40 7.85 22.61 10.96
N LYS A 41 8.17 22.73 9.67
CA LYS A 41 9.04 21.77 8.99
C LYS A 41 10.45 21.76 9.57
N ASN A 42 11.04 22.92 9.82
CA ASN A 42 12.39 23.03 10.38
C ASN A 42 12.44 22.45 11.80
N ILE A 43 11.41 22.68 12.63
CA ILE A 43 11.32 22.05 13.94
C ILE A 43 11.21 20.52 13.79
N ALA A 44 10.39 20.02 12.87
CA ALA A 44 10.25 18.59 12.63
C ALA A 44 11.55 17.89 12.18
N VAL A 45 12.41 18.60 11.44
CA VAL A 45 13.67 18.05 10.91
C VAL A 45 14.86 18.27 11.85
N LEU A 46 14.95 19.46 12.46
CA LEU A 46 16.15 19.97 13.13
C LEU A 46 15.94 20.23 14.62
N GLY A 47 14.72 20.10 15.14
CA GLY A 47 14.39 20.29 16.55
C GLY A 47 14.78 19.14 17.47
N GLY A 48 15.37 18.05 16.96
CA GLY A 48 15.71 16.87 17.75
C GLY A 48 14.49 15.98 18.02
N ILE A 49 14.13 15.78 19.29
CA ILE A 49 13.06 14.84 19.74
C ILE A 49 11.65 15.37 19.38
N ASP A 50 11.53 16.64 19.01
CA ASP A 50 10.24 17.34 18.85
C ASP A 50 9.46 16.96 17.57
N SER A 51 9.98 16.06 16.72
CA SER A 51 9.30 15.58 15.50
C SER A 51 7.91 14.97 15.78
N GLU A 52 7.77 14.23 16.88
CA GLU A 52 6.49 13.69 17.34
C GLU A 52 5.53 14.78 17.78
N GLN A 53 6.03 15.76 18.55
CA GLN A 53 5.21 16.88 19.00
C GLN A 53 4.70 17.73 17.84
N VAL A 54 5.53 17.95 16.82
CA VAL A 54 5.09 18.65 15.59
C VAL A 54 4.00 17.84 14.88
N ALA A 55 4.19 16.53 14.73
CA ALA A 55 3.20 15.69 14.08
C ALA A 55 1.86 15.69 14.85
N LYS A 56 1.92 15.60 16.19
CA LYS A 56 0.76 15.72 17.07
C LYS A 56 0.07 17.06 16.88
N ALA A 57 0.79 18.18 16.96
CA ALA A 57 0.24 19.53 16.86
C ALA A 57 -0.43 19.75 15.48
N VAL A 58 0.27 19.44 14.39
CA VAL A 58 -0.25 19.61 13.03
C VAL A 58 -1.51 18.77 12.79
N VAL A 59 -1.53 17.51 13.24
CA VAL A 59 -2.72 16.66 13.12
C VAL A 59 -3.84 17.09 14.06
N HIS A 60 -3.51 17.64 15.22
CA HIS A 60 -4.50 18.11 16.20
C HIS A 60 -5.35 19.26 15.65
N VAL A 61 -4.72 20.22 15.00
CA VAL A 61 -5.37 21.43 14.49
C VAL A 61 -5.89 21.26 13.06
N ALA A 62 -5.51 20.18 12.38
CA ALA A 62 -5.79 19.95 10.97
C ALA A 62 -7.29 19.87 10.65
N ARG A 63 -7.85 20.99 10.20
CA ARG A 63 -9.25 21.13 9.80
C ARG A 63 -9.40 21.88 8.47
N ASN A 64 -8.42 22.72 8.12
CA ASN A 64 -8.48 23.54 6.93
C ASN A 64 -7.98 22.79 5.69
N PRO A 65 -8.82 22.53 4.67
CA PRO A 65 -8.41 21.82 3.46
C PRO A 65 -7.35 22.59 2.63
N LYS A 66 -7.20 23.90 2.81
CA LYS A 66 -6.16 24.69 2.12
C LYS A 66 -4.75 24.35 2.62
N THR A 67 -4.62 23.88 3.87
CA THR A 67 -3.32 23.50 4.45
C THR A 67 -2.82 22.15 3.97
N TRP A 68 -3.68 21.35 3.34
CA TRP A 68 -3.46 19.99 2.89
C TRP A 68 -2.01 19.66 2.51
N LYS A 69 -1.54 20.31 1.43
CA LYS A 69 -0.23 20.03 0.82
C LYS A 69 0.92 20.39 1.75
N LEU A 70 0.76 21.48 2.51
CA LEU A 70 1.77 21.96 3.45
C LEU A 70 1.83 21.03 4.67
N SER A 71 0.68 20.64 5.25
CA SER A 71 0.59 19.68 6.35
C SER A 71 1.22 18.35 5.97
N ARG A 72 0.91 17.82 4.78
CA ARG A 72 1.55 16.60 4.25
C ARG A 72 3.07 16.71 4.21
N ASN A 73 3.59 17.85 3.73
CA ASN A 73 5.04 18.05 3.62
C ASN A 73 5.71 18.14 5.00
N ILE A 74 5.07 18.77 5.98
CA ILE A 74 5.55 18.84 7.37
C ILE A 74 5.53 17.45 8.01
N LEU A 75 4.43 16.70 7.84
CA LEU A 75 4.30 15.36 8.43
C LEU A 75 5.23 14.33 7.79
N ASN A 76 5.54 14.45 6.49
CA ASN A 76 6.58 13.64 5.85
C ASN A 76 7.97 13.94 6.42
N ALA A 77 8.24 15.20 6.78
CA ALA A 77 9.48 15.57 7.45
C ALA A 77 9.61 14.98 8.86
N ALA A 78 8.50 14.67 9.54
CA ALA A 78 8.48 14.03 10.86
C ALA A 78 8.73 12.50 10.85
N ARG A 79 9.26 11.94 9.73
CA ARG A 79 9.82 10.57 9.60
C ARG A 79 9.10 9.43 10.34
N GLY A 80 7.77 9.29 10.18
CA GLY A 80 7.03 8.16 10.77
C GLY A 80 6.31 8.47 12.08
N ALA A 81 6.61 9.60 12.72
CA ALA A 81 5.92 10.03 13.95
C ALA A 81 4.46 10.42 13.69
N ALA A 82 4.05 10.61 12.43
CA ALA A 82 2.69 11.00 12.08
C ALA A 82 1.66 9.87 12.20
N ALA A 83 2.05 8.61 11.98
CA ALA A 83 1.09 7.50 11.93
C ALA A 83 0.22 7.34 13.20
N PRO A 84 0.77 7.33 14.43
CA PRO A 84 -0.05 7.25 15.64
C PRO A 84 -1.08 8.38 15.78
N HIS A 85 -0.70 9.61 15.43
CA HIS A 85 -1.59 10.77 15.51
C HIS A 85 -2.66 10.75 14.42
N LEU A 86 -2.31 10.32 13.20
CA LEU A 86 -3.26 10.13 12.12
C LEU A 86 -4.30 9.04 12.45
N LEU A 87 -3.88 7.95 13.11
CA LEU A 87 -4.80 6.93 13.64
C LEU A 87 -5.75 7.52 14.69
N GLY A 88 -5.23 8.33 15.62
CA GLY A 88 -6.06 9.07 16.57
C GLY A 88 -7.07 10.00 15.88
N ALA A 89 -6.64 10.70 14.82
CA ALA A 89 -7.50 11.60 14.05
C ALA A 89 -8.54 10.87 13.20
N LEU A 90 -8.37 9.58 12.85
CA LEU A 90 -9.41 8.79 12.20
C LEU A 90 -10.61 8.54 13.12
N ARG A 91 -10.39 8.46 14.43
CA ARG A 91 -11.48 8.29 15.41
C ARG A 91 -12.32 9.55 15.55
N ASP A 92 -11.70 10.72 15.44
CA ASP A 92 -12.37 12.02 15.52
C ASP A 92 -13.11 12.39 14.24
N SER A 93 -14.43 12.56 14.31
CA SER A 93 -15.30 12.92 13.18
C SER A 93 -14.90 14.22 12.46
N ASN A 94 -14.40 15.21 13.20
CA ASN A 94 -14.02 16.52 12.64
C ASN A 94 -12.72 16.47 11.83
N ARG A 95 -11.84 15.51 12.16
CA ARG A 95 -10.50 15.39 11.56
C ARG A 95 -10.36 14.18 10.64
N ARG A 96 -11.29 13.23 10.72
CA ARG A 96 -11.26 11.97 9.97
C ARG A 96 -11.08 12.16 8.48
N LYS A 97 -11.89 13.01 7.83
CA LYS A 97 -11.81 13.24 6.38
C LYS A 97 -10.43 13.80 5.99
N PHE A 98 -9.89 14.69 6.81
CA PHE A 98 -8.55 15.23 6.62
C PHE A 98 -7.49 14.13 6.80
N ALA A 99 -7.54 13.35 7.87
CA ALA A 99 -6.61 12.25 8.12
C ALA A 99 -6.64 11.19 7.01
N MET A 100 -7.82 10.80 6.54
CA MET A 100 -7.99 9.83 5.44
C MET A 100 -7.34 10.30 4.16
N ASN A 101 -7.58 11.56 3.77
CA ASN A 101 -6.93 12.11 2.59
C ASN A 101 -5.40 12.06 2.73
N LEU A 102 -4.85 12.14 3.96
CA LEU A 102 -3.43 12.43 4.21
C LEU A 102 -2.71 11.12 4.05
N LEU A 103 -3.27 10.09 4.67
CA LEU A 103 -2.88 8.71 4.47
C LEU A 103 -2.95 8.30 2.98
N LYS A 104 -3.98 8.74 2.21
CA LYS A 104 -4.04 8.48 0.76
C LYS A 104 -2.88 9.13 -0.03
N GLU A 105 -2.23 10.16 0.52
CA GLU A 105 -1.07 10.83 -0.09
C GLU A 105 0.27 10.53 0.58
N MET A 106 0.27 9.74 1.67
CA MET A 106 1.45 9.40 2.46
C MET A 106 1.57 7.88 2.60
N PRO A 107 2.02 7.17 1.54
CA PRO A 107 1.98 5.71 1.52
C PRO A 107 2.74 5.04 2.67
N ASP A 108 3.83 5.63 3.13
CA ASP A 108 4.63 5.10 4.24
C ASP A 108 3.87 5.13 5.56
N GLN A 109 3.13 6.23 5.82
CA GLN A 109 2.30 6.35 7.01
C GLN A 109 1.09 5.40 6.92
N ALA A 110 0.44 5.34 5.76
CA ALA A 110 -0.69 4.44 5.54
C ALA A 110 -0.31 2.97 5.70
N ARG A 111 0.89 2.56 5.27
CA ARG A 111 1.42 1.20 5.52
C ARG A 111 1.59 0.93 7.01
N THR A 112 2.15 1.87 7.76
CA THR A 112 2.27 1.73 9.22
C THR A 112 0.88 1.61 9.87
N CYS A 113 -0.09 2.39 9.42
CA CYS A 113 -1.47 2.34 9.89
C CYS A 113 -2.20 1.03 9.54
N ALA A 114 -1.83 0.35 8.44
CA ALA A 114 -2.44 -0.93 8.05
C ALA A 114 -2.30 -2.02 9.14
N LYS A 115 -1.31 -1.89 10.02
CA LYS A 115 -1.17 -2.79 11.19
C LYS A 115 -2.37 -2.70 12.15
N GLN A 116 -3.14 -1.61 12.11
CA GLN A 116 -4.34 -1.38 12.90
C GLN A 116 -5.64 -1.80 12.20
N LEU A 117 -5.57 -2.55 11.09
CA LEU A 117 -6.76 -3.06 10.40
C LEU A 117 -7.64 -4.00 11.25
N HIS A 118 -7.22 -4.42 12.44
CA HIS A 118 -8.03 -5.21 13.36
C HIS A 118 -8.91 -4.35 14.27
N ASP A 119 -8.68 -3.04 14.32
CA ASP A 119 -9.42 -2.12 15.16
C ASP A 119 -10.81 -1.84 14.55
N PRO A 120 -11.91 -2.18 15.25
CA PRO A 120 -13.26 -2.02 14.72
C PRO A 120 -13.64 -0.55 14.48
N GLU A 121 -13.08 0.41 15.22
CA GLU A 121 -13.46 1.82 15.11
C GLU A 121 -12.91 2.49 13.85
N ILE A 122 -11.74 2.04 13.39
CA ILE A 122 -11.01 2.69 12.29
C ILE A 122 -10.80 1.81 11.06
N SER A 123 -10.99 0.49 11.17
CA SER A 123 -10.75 -0.46 10.07
C SER A 123 -11.51 -0.10 8.81
N GLY A 124 -12.79 0.32 8.91
CA GLY A 124 -13.58 0.78 7.77
C GLY A 124 -12.91 1.92 7.00
N TYR A 125 -12.39 2.92 7.71
CA TYR A 125 -11.69 4.06 7.11
C TYR A 125 -10.32 3.66 6.52
N LEU A 126 -9.59 2.78 7.20
CA LEU A 126 -8.31 2.28 6.71
C LEU A 126 -8.48 1.43 5.44
N ILE A 127 -9.53 0.61 5.36
CA ILE A 127 -9.86 -0.16 4.15
C ILE A 127 -10.09 0.80 2.98
N GLU A 128 -10.87 1.87 3.17
CA GLU A 128 -11.12 2.87 2.11
C GLU A 128 -9.83 3.58 1.67
N VAL A 129 -8.96 3.95 2.62
CA VAL A 129 -7.67 4.58 2.33
C VAL A 129 -6.77 3.65 1.52
N LEU A 130 -6.63 2.40 1.96
CA LEU A 130 -5.76 1.40 1.35
C LEU A 130 -6.29 0.94 -0.02
N ALA A 131 -7.60 0.94 -0.21
CA ALA A 131 -8.25 0.65 -1.48
C ALA A 131 -8.17 1.80 -2.50
N SER A 132 -7.63 2.97 -2.12
CA SER A 132 -7.50 4.08 -3.06
C SER A 132 -6.47 3.78 -4.16
N LYS A 133 -6.72 4.30 -5.38
CA LYS A 133 -5.84 4.09 -6.55
C LYS A 133 -4.37 4.43 -6.28
N ARG A 134 -4.11 5.49 -5.51
CA ARG A 134 -2.74 5.93 -5.16
C ARG A 134 -2.04 4.95 -4.21
N MET A 135 -2.81 4.23 -3.41
CA MET A 135 -2.31 3.27 -2.41
C MET A 135 -2.28 1.84 -2.91
N ALA A 136 -3.04 1.51 -3.95
CA ALA A 136 -3.36 0.15 -4.37
C ALA A 136 -2.14 -0.80 -4.41
N ARG A 137 -1.05 -0.40 -5.07
CA ARG A 137 0.16 -1.24 -5.14
C ARG A 137 0.80 -1.48 -3.77
N SER A 138 1.00 -0.41 -2.99
CA SER A 138 1.61 -0.49 -1.65
C SER A 138 0.72 -1.24 -0.66
N ALA A 139 -0.59 -1.02 -0.75
CA ALA A 139 -1.60 -1.70 0.05
C ALA A 139 -1.64 -3.20 -0.25
N ALA A 140 -1.54 -3.60 -1.53
CA ALA A 140 -1.51 -5.00 -1.91
C ALA A 140 -0.34 -5.75 -1.26
N ILE A 141 0.87 -5.20 -1.34
CA ILE A 141 2.07 -5.80 -0.75
C ILE A 141 1.91 -5.96 0.77
N GLU A 142 1.49 -4.89 1.45
CA GLU A 142 1.36 -4.91 2.90
C GLU A 142 0.22 -5.82 3.36
N CYS A 143 -0.95 -5.77 2.72
CA CYS A 143 -2.09 -6.60 3.10
C CYS A 143 -1.82 -8.09 2.86
N VAL A 144 -1.07 -8.46 1.81
CA VAL A 144 -0.62 -9.85 1.64
C VAL A 144 0.27 -10.29 2.81
N ASN A 145 1.09 -9.40 3.36
CA ASN A 145 1.88 -9.70 4.55
C ASN A 145 1.04 -9.90 5.81
N LEU A 146 -0.13 -9.26 5.87
CA LEU A 146 -1.04 -9.36 7.01
C LEU A 146 -1.89 -10.64 7.02
N LEU A 147 -1.92 -11.43 5.93
CA LEU A 147 -2.75 -12.64 5.83
C LEU A 147 -2.40 -13.76 6.81
N THR A 148 -1.18 -13.78 7.32
CA THR A 148 -0.77 -14.74 8.37
C THR A 148 -1.27 -14.35 9.76
N TYR A 149 -1.76 -13.13 9.93
CA TYR A 149 -2.22 -12.62 11.22
C TYR A 149 -3.73 -12.79 11.32
N LYS A 150 -4.18 -13.74 12.15
CA LYS A 150 -5.60 -14.11 12.30
C LYS A 150 -6.50 -12.88 12.53
N ALA A 151 -6.10 -11.97 13.41
CA ALA A 151 -6.86 -10.77 13.75
C ALA A 151 -7.03 -9.76 12.60
N LYS A 152 -6.18 -9.81 11.57
CA LYS A 152 -6.16 -8.83 10.47
C LYS A 152 -6.63 -9.41 9.14
N LYS A 153 -6.71 -10.74 9.05
CA LYS A 153 -6.93 -11.49 7.81
C LYS A 153 -8.21 -11.07 7.08
N ALA A 154 -9.34 -10.95 7.78
CA ALA A 154 -10.62 -10.59 7.16
C ALA A 154 -10.54 -9.22 6.47
N ASN A 155 -10.06 -8.20 7.18
CA ASN A 155 -9.96 -6.84 6.64
C ASN A 155 -8.87 -6.69 5.57
N ALA A 156 -7.76 -7.44 5.70
CA ALA A 156 -6.76 -7.50 4.63
C ALA A 156 -7.33 -8.11 3.34
N ILE A 157 -8.17 -9.15 3.44
CA ILE A 157 -8.86 -9.73 2.27
C ILE A 157 -9.76 -8.69 1.62
N LEU A 158 -10.54 -7.92 2.38
CA LEU A 158 -11.41 -6.86 1.83
C LEU A 158 -10.63 -5.81 1.02
N VAL A 159 -9.43 -5.42 1.50
CA VAL A 159 -8.55 -4.52 0.74
C VAL A 159 -8.04 -5.20 -0.54
N LEU A 160 -7.57 -6.44 -0.44
CA LEU A 160 -6.93 -7.15 -1.54
C LEU A 160 -7.89 -7.50 -2.68
N THR A 161 -9.16 -7.76 -2.36
CA THR A 161 -10.19 -8.10 -3.34
C THR A 161 -10.90 -6.87 -3.90
N ASN A 162 -10.56 -5.67 -3.43
CA ASN A 162 -11.07 -4.44 -4.01
C ASN A 162 -10.63 -4.31 -5.49
N PRO A 163 -11.53 -3.95 -6.42
CA PRO A 163 -11.19 -3.87 -7.85
C PRO A 163 -10.00 -2.97 -8.19
N ALA A 164 -9.81 -1.86 -7.45
CA ALA A 164 -8.66 -0.98 -7.67
C ALA A 164 -7.33 -1.59 -7.24
N VAL A 165 -7.36 -2.56 -6.32
CA VAL A 165 -6.18 -3.21 -5.72
C VAL A 165 -5.90 -4.57 -6.38
N ALA A 166 -6.95 -5.25 -6.85
CA ALA A 166 -6.91 -6.62 -7.34
C ALA A 166 -5.81 -6.93 -8.37
N PRO A 167 -5.49 -6.07 -9.37
CA PRO A 167 -4.37 -6.32 -10.28
C PRO A 167 -3.02 -6.41 -9.55
N HIS A 168 -2.81 -5.54 -8.57
CA HIS A 168 -1.60 -5.54 -7.75
C HIS A 168 -1.62 -6.65 -6.70
N SER A 169 -2.80 -7.04 -6.21
CA SER A 169 -2.96 -8.22 -5.35
C SER A 169 -2.53 -9.49 -6.06
N ALA A 170 -2.91 -9.67 -7.33
CA ALA A 170 -2.49 -10.82 -8.13
C ALA A 170 -0.96 -10.91 -8.24
N MET A 171 -0.32 -9.79 -8.59
CA MET A 171 1.14 -9.70 -8.64
C MET A 171 1.79 -10.02 -7.29
N ALA A 172 1.30 -9.41 -6.20
CA ALA A 172 1.86 -9.61 -4.86
C ALA A 172 1.64 -11.05 -4.34
N CYS A 173 0.49 -11.66 -4.63
CA CYS A 173 0.20 -13.04 -4.28
C CYS A 173 1.07 -14.01 -5.09
N ALA A 174 1.25 -13.79 -6.40
CA ALA A 174 2.14 -14.59 -7.22
C ALA A 174 3.59 -14.54 -6.71
N ALA A 175 4.06 -13.35 -6.30
CA ALA A 175 5.36 -13.22 -5.63
C ALA A 175 5.37 -13.97 -4.27
N ALA A 176 4.31 -13.87 -3.48
CA ALA A 176 4.19 -14.56 -2.20
C ALA A 176 4.18 -16.09 -2.33
N LEU A 177 3.62 -16.66 -3.41
CA LEU A 177 3.68 -18.11 -3.68
C LEU A 177 5.11 -18.62 -3.84
N ARG A 178 6.03 -17.76 -4.31
CA ARG A 178 7.45 -18.10 -4.36
C ARG A 178 7.97 -18.27 -2.94
N TYR A 179 7.55 -17.50 -1.96
CA TYR A 179 8.06 -17.66 -0.59
C TYR A 179 7.27 -18.75 0.16
N LYS A 180 7.95 -19.71 0.81
CA LYS A 180 7.27 -20.85 1.52
C LYS A 180 6.22 -20.40 2.56
N LYS A 181 6.34 -19.18 3.09
CA LYS A 181 5.35 -18.59 4.02
C LYS A 181 4.24 -17.92 3.20
N LYS A 182 2.97 -18.27 3.45
CA LYS A 182 1.72 -17.73 2.83
C LYS A 182 1.22 -18.43 1.55
N LYS A 183 1.76 -19.61 1.18
CA LYS A 183 1.36 -20.33 -0.05
C LYS A 183 -0.16 -20.58 -0.12
N ARG A 184 -0.77 -21.03 0.99
CA ARG A 184 -2.20 -21.34 1.04
C ARG A 184 -3.07 -20.09 0.86
N GLU A 185 -2.77 -19.02 1.58
CA GLU A 185 -3.52 -17.76 1.53
C GLU A 185 -3.39 -17.09 0.17
N ALA A 186 -2.18 -17.03 -0.39
CA ALA A 186 -1.93 -16.46 -1.70
C ALA A 186 -2.65 -17.26 -2.80
N LYS A 187 -2.65 -18.59 -2.73
CA LYS A 187 -3.41 -19.46 -3.65
C LYS A 187 -4.90 -19.15 -3.60
N ASN A 188 -5.48 -19.11 -2.39
CA ASN A 188 -6.91 -18.85 -2.22
C ASN A 188 -7.31 -17.47 -2.74
N LEU A 189 -6.47 -16.44 -2.53
CA LEU A 189 -6.72 -15.10 -3.05
C LEU A 189 -6.62 -15.02 -4.57
N LEU A 190 -5.66 -15.71 -5.19
CA LEU A 190 -5.54 -15.71 -6.66
C LEU A 190 -6.75 -16.35 -7.34
N ALA A 191 -7.45 -17.25 -6.66
CA ALA A 191 -8.72 -17.83 -7.14
C ALA A 191 -9.94 -16.93 -6.87
N HIS A 192 -9.81 -15.80 -6.18
CA HIS A 192 -10.92 -14.88 -5.94
C HIS A 192 -11.37 -14.22 -7.24
N SER A 193 -12.68 -14.08 -7.47
CA SER A 193 -13.28 -13.57 -8.73
C SER A 193 -12.69 -12.24 -9.23
N ASN A 194 -12.46 -11.27 -8.32
CA ASN A 194 -11.86 -9.98 -8.69
C ASN A 194 -10.36 -10.06 -9.03
N ILE A 195 -9.64 -11.10 -8.57
CA ILE A 195 -8.18 -11.23 -8.70
C ILE A 195 -7.81 -12.21 -9.83
N ALA A 196 -8.59 -13.28 -9.99
CA ALA A 196 -8.39 -14.34 -10.97
C ALA A 196 -8.11 -13.86 -12.40
N PRO A 197 -8.79 -12.81 -12.94
CA PRO A 197 -8.49 -12.29 -14.27
C PRO A 197 -7.04 -11.82 -14.47
N TYR A 198 -6.37 -11.41 -13.39
CA TYR A 198 -5.01 -10.86 -13.43
C TYR A 198 -3.94 -11.90 -13.08
N ALA A 199 -4.34 -13.05 -12.52
CA ALA A 199 -3.42 -14.09 -12.07
C ALA A 199 -2.56 -14.69 -13.19
N PRO A 200 -3.09 -15.05 -14.38
CA PRO A 200 -2.32 -15.77 -15.41
C PRO A 200 -1.03 -15.05 -15.79
N ARG A 201 -1.11 -13.75 -16.09
CA ARG A 201 0.04 -12.92 -16.49
C ARG A 201 1.21 -12.98 -15.51
N HIS A 202 0.92 -13.08 -14.21
CA HIS A 202 1.96 -13.10 -13.18
C HIS A 202 2.46 -14.52 -12.88
N LEU A 203 1.63 -15.53 -13.07
CA LEU A 203 1.95 -16.93 -12.81
C LEU A 203 2.76 -17.57 -13.95
N VAL A 204 2.58 -17.14 -15.20
CA VAL A 204 3.39 -17.65 -16.33
C VAL A 204 4.88 -17.38 -16.11
N ASN A 205 5.23 -16.20 -15.61
CA ASN A 205 6.61 -15.85 -15.25
C ASN A 205 7.13 -16.64 -14.02
N ALA A 206 6.28 -17.37 -13.31
CA ALA A 206 6.66 -18.24 -12.21
C ALA A 206 6.77 -19.71 -12.61
N LEU A 207 6.40 -20.09 -13.84
CA LEU A 207 6.51 -21.46 -14.34
C LEU A 207 7.97 -21.91 -14.55
N GLY A 208 8.87 -20.98 -14.86
CA GLY A 208 10.30 -21.27 -14.99
C GLY A 208 11.11 -21.24 -13.70
N ASP A 209 10.45 -21.05 -12.55
CA ASP A 209 11.11 -21.09 -11.24
C ASP A 209 11.01 -22.50 -10.64
N THR A 210 11.90 -22.85 -9.72
CA THR A 210 11.91 -24.07 -8.88
C THR A 210 10.63 -24.27 -8.04
N ARG A 211 9.63 -23.40 -8.21
CA ARG A 211 8.39 -23.29 -7.44
C ARG A 211 7.15 -23.28 -8.33
N ALA A 212 7.28 -23.77 -9.56
CA ALA A 212 6.24 -23.86 -10.58
C ALA A 212 4.99 -24.61 -10.11
N GLU A 213 5.14 -25.63 -9.26
CA GLU A 213 4.02 -26.42 -8.73
C GLU A 213 2.90 -25.56 -8.12
N ALA A 214 3.27 -24.54 -7.35
CA ALA A 214 2.31 -23.63 -6.73
C ALA A 214 1.54 -22.80 -7.78
N ALA A 215 2.24 -22.39 -8.83
CA ALA A 215 1.66 -21.62 -9.92
C ALA A 215 0.76 -22.50 -10.79
N ILE A 216 1.19 -23.73 -11.10
CA ILE A 216 0.41 -24.74 -11.84
C ILE A 216 -0.87 -25.06 -11.07
N GLU A 217 -0.78 -25.30 -9.75
CA GLU A 217 -1.96 -25.58 -8.92
C GLU A 217 -3.00 -24.46 -9.00
N VAL A 218 -2.55 -23.19 -8.98
CA VAL A 218 -3.45 -22.03 -9.11
C VAL A 218 -4.02 -21.93 -10.52
N LEU A 219 -3.22 -22.15 -11.57
CA LEU A 219 -3.66 -22.09 -12.96
C LEU A 219 -4.69 -23.19 -13.28
N ASN A 220 -4.58 -24.35 -12.62
CA ASN A 220 -5.55 -25.44 -12.72
C ASN A 220 -6.86 -25.17 -11.99
N ASN A 221 -6.93 -24.14 -11.12
CA ASN A 221 -8.17 -23.78 -10.45
C ASN A 221 -9.22 -23.31 -11.48
N PRO A 222 -10.46 -23.85 -11.51
CA PRO A 222 -11.46 -23.50 -12.52
C PRO A 222 -11.73 -21.99 -12.67
N GLN A 223 -11.72 -21.25 -11.56
CA GLN A 223 -11.96 -19.80 -11.58
C GLN A 223 -10.83 -19.02 -12.26
N VAL A 224 -9.60 -19.50 -12.13
CA VAL A 224 -8.42 -18.91 -12.79
C VAL A 224 -8.29 -19.42 -14.22
N ARG A 225 -8.55 -20.72 -14.42
CA ARG A 225 -8.41 -21.42 -15.69
C ARG A 225 -9.22 -20.77 -16.80
N LYS A 226 -10.44 -20.30 -16.51
CA LYS A 226 -11.28 -19.52 -17.45
C LYS A 226 -10.54 -18.32 -18.07
N TYR A 227 -9.64 -17.68 -17.33
CA TYR A 227 -8.83 -16.56 -17.81
C TYR A 227 -7.45 -17.01 -18.29
N ALA A 228 -6.92 -18.09 -17.72
CA ALA A 228 -5.62 -18.62 -18.08
C ALA A 228 -5.63 -19.25 -19.47
N GLU A 229 -6.63 -20.05 -19.83
CA GLU A 229 -6.71 -20.74 -21.12
C GLU A 229 -6.51 -19.80 -22.33
N PRO A 230 -7.33 -18.75 -22.53
CA PRO A 230 -7.15 -17.84 -23.67
C PRO A 230 -5.79 -17.13 -23.61
N PHE A 231 -5.34 -16.74 -22.40
CA PHE A 231 -4.03 -16.12 -22.22
C PHE A 231 -2.87 -17.05 -22.61
N MET A 232 -2.94 -18.33 -22.23
CA MET A 232 -1.92 -19.33 -22.52
C MET A 232 -1.88 -19.65 -24.01
N ILE A 233 -3.03 -19.81 -24.67
CA ILE A 233 -3.12 -20.04 -26.12
C ILE A 233 -2.46 -18.87 -26.88
N GLU A 234 -2.77 -17.63 -26.49
CA GLU A 234 -2.20 -16.42 -27.13
C GLU A 234 -0.68 -16.30 -26.94
N ASN A 235 -0.12 -16.94 -25.91
CA ASN A 235 1.28 -16.84 -25.54
C ASN A 235 2.06 -18.17 -25.68
N ALA A 236 1.43 -19.21 -26.21
CA ALA A 236 2.00 -20.56 -26.27
C ALA A 236 3.24 -20.66 -27.17
N ASP A 237 3.40 -19.76 -28.15
CA ASP A 237 4.56 -19.68 -29.03
C ASP A 237 5.55 -18.56 -28.64
N LYS A 238 5.34 -17.89 -27.50
CA LYS A 238 6.08 -16.68 -27.10
C LYS A 238 6.97 -16.90 -25.88
N GLY A 239 8.20 -16.40 -26.00
CA GLY A 239 9.13 -16.27 -24.87
C GLY A 239 9.73 -17.59 -24.37
N PRO A 240 10.53 -17.53 -23.29
CA PRO A 240 11.33 -18.67 -22.83
C PRO A 240 10.51 -19.78 -22.17
N PHE A 241 9.25 -19.52 -21.80
CA PHE A 241 8.39 -20.47 -21.10
C PHE A 241 7.38 -21.18 -22.01
N ALA A 242 7.45 -20.94 -23.33
CA ALA A 242 6.57 -21.55 -24.32
C ALA A 242 6.45 -23.09 -24.20
N PRO A 243 7.54 -23.87 -23.99
CA PRO A 243 7.42 -25.32 -23.82
C PRO A 243 6.55 -25.72 -22.62
N LEU A 244 6.73 -25.06 -21.47
CA LEU A 244 5.95 -25.31 -20.25
C LEU A 244 4.49 -24.90 -20.41
N VAL A 245 4.22 -23.81 -21.13
CA VAL A 245 2.87 -23.38 -21.48
C VAL A 245 2.19 -24.42 -22.37
N CYS A 246 2.88 -24.95 -23.38
CA CYS A 246 2.36 -26.03 -24.23
C CYS A 246 2.07 -27.31 -23.44
N GLU A 247 2.95 -27.71 -22.52
CA GLU A 247 2.72 -28.87 -21.64
C GLU A 247 1.47 -28.69 -20.77
N LEU A 248 1.30 -27.50 -20.18
CA LEU A 248 0.13 -27.19 -19.38
C LEU A 248 -1.15 -27.23 -20.22
N LEU A 249 -1.15 -26.65 -21.42
CA LEU A 249 -2.28 -26.72 -22.37
C LEU A 249 -2.63 -28.16 -22.74
N ARG A 250 -1.63 -29.01 -23.00
CA ARG A 250 -1.88 -30.44 -23.27
C ARG A 250 -2.50 -31.15 -22.06
N SER A 251 -2.04 -30.83 -20.85
CA SER A 251 -2.64 -31.37 -19.62
C SER A 251 -4.11 -30.95 -19.42
N TRP A 252 -4.51 -29.87 -20.10
CA TRP A 252 -5.88 -29.36 -20.14
C TRP A 252 -6.71 -29.95 -21.29
N GLY A 253 -6.13 -30.80 -22.14
CA GLY A 253 -6.77 -31.34 -23.33
C GLY A 253 -6.83 -30.35 -24.50
N ILE A 254 -6.03 -29.28 -24.46
CA ILE A 254 -5.99 -28.25 -25.49
C ILE A 254 -4.74 -28.48 -26.36
N GLU A 255 -4.93 -28.58 -27.67
CA GLU A 255 -3.82 -28.67 -28.61
C GLU A 255 -3.13 -27.30 -28.72
N PRO A 256 -1.84 -27.18 -28.33
CA PRO A 256 -1.13 -25.91 -28.43
C PRO A 256 -0.73 -25.62 -29.88
N PRO A 257 -0.64 -24.33 -30.27
CA PRO A 257 -0.10 -23.97 -31.56
C PRO A 257 1.36 -24.46 -31.72
N PRO A 258 1.82 -24.69 -32.95
CA PRO A 258 3.20 -25.10 -33.19
C PRO A 258 4.16 -24.02 -32.68
N LEU A 259 5.16 -24.45 -31.90
CA LEU A 259 6.22 -23.55 -31.42
C LEU A 259 6.90 -22.90 -32.62
N ARG A 260 6.94 -21.56 -32.66
CA ARG A 260 7.77 -20.86 -33.63
C ARG A 260 9.22 -21.25 -33.35
N ARG A 261 9.83 -22.00 -34.27
CA ARG A 261 11.29 -22.19 -34.26
C ARG A 261 11.90 -20.80 -34.32
N ASN A 262 12.61 -20.40 -33.27
CA ASN A 262 13.52 -19.27 -33.36
C ASN A 262 14.42 -19.58 -34.55
N LYS A 263 14.32 -18.78 -35.62
CA LYS A 263 15.40 -18.70 -36.60
C LYS A 263 16.60 -18.21 -35.80
N THR A 264 17.41 -19.13 -35.30
CA THR A 264 18.80 -18.84 -35.01
C THR A 264 19.33 -18.20 -36.27
N LYS A 265 19.60 -16.89 -36.21
CA LYS A 265 20.56 -16.28 -37.13
C LYS A 265 21.88 -17.00 -36.87
N THR A 266 22.09 -18.08 -37.59
CA THR A 266 23.43 -18.44 -38.04
C THR A 266 23.77 -17.46 -39.14
N ASP A 267 24.93 -16.84 -38.97
CA ASP A 267 25.64 -15.87 -39.80
C ASP A 267 25.34 -14.38 -39.54
#